data_AF-A0A257ZSW3-F1
#
_entry.id   AF-A0A257ZSW3-F1
#
_cell.length_a   1.000
_cell.length_b   1.000
_cell.length_c   1.000
_cell.angle_alpha   90.00
_cell.angle_beta   90.00
_cell.angle_gamma   90.00
#
_symmetry.space_group_name_H-M   'P 1'
#
loop_
_entity.id
_entity.type
_entity.pdbx_description
1 polymer ?
#
loop_
_entity_poly.entity_id
_entity_poly.type
_entity_poly.pdbx_seq_one_letter_code
_entity_poly.pdbx_strand_id
1 'polypeptide(L)'
;MASERRPGGALPPFTAHHLAEVVEAGRHGAADALENQPAPSSAVPSQTEMTLLARVIELFTAIRQEASATLNGLQAEIAARREAFTQERYEGRIRSIEASMRALLNRHGGELEQRVYDALKAKREYEYFNYIHKRTADPKVDKWQFILLFLIVPLTLESLLNGNFFAEASEFGLVGGAATAVIISALNIALGFLVGLGPARYCQHVRATHLFWALPAYVGLIILIVMFNLAVGHYREMLIATPDARSLQVLPRLRESPFAIAELKSAALVIIGCIVAFVAAVKGYSAFGSYPGHGSAYKRWRQRWEAVEEERRRLDVALLPELEALRSRIDGFKEDCARESSRLQASRAGAEEARDLYAARLGQLRAAKDAALMQYGGSISPARSSD
;
A
#
# COMPACT_ATOMS: atom_id res chain seq x y z
N MET A 1 -81.16 -2.70 -5.25
CA MET A 1 -80.30 -2.19 -4.17
C MET A 1 -78.86 -2.23 -4.65
N ALA A 2 -78.22 -1.07 -4.76
CA ALA A 2 -76.85 -0.91 -5.20
C ALA A 2 -75.90 -1.41 -4.11
N SER A 3 -75.12 -2.46 -4.41
CA SER A 3 -74.05 -2.94 -3.54
C SER A 3 -72.77 -2.17 -3.87
N GLU A 4 -72.27 -1.45 -2.89
CA GLU A 4 -71.03 -0.68 -2.91
C GLU A 4 -69.84 -1.55 -3.37
N ARG A 5 -69.25 -1.21 -4.52
CA ARG A 5 -67.90 -1.68 -4.86
C ARG A 5 -66.90 -0.97 -3.95
N ARG A 6 -66.39 -1.68 -2.94
CA ARG A 6 -65.19 -1.24 -2.21
C ARG A 6 -63.98 -1.27 -3.16
N PRO A 7 -63.24 -0.17 -3.32
CA PRO A 7 -62.01 -0.16 -4.09
C PRO A 7 -60.93 -0.90 -3.29
N GLY A 8 -60.43 -2.02 -3.84
CA GLY A 8 -59.35 -2.83 -3.22
C GLY A 8 -59.79 -4.13 -2.56
N GLY A 9 -61.07 -4.50 -2.60
CA GLY A 9 -61.55 -5.77 -2.04
C GLY A 9 -61.31 -6.94 -3.00
N ALA A 10 -60.43 -7.86 -2.63
CA ALA A 10 -60.32 -9.17 -3.28
C ALA A 10 -61.72 -9.82 -3.41
N LEU A 11 -62.02 -10.42 -4.57
CA LEU A 11 -63.29 -11.15 -4.78
C LEU A 11 -63.52 -12.13 -3.62
N PRO A 12 -64.71 -12.11 -2.96
CA PRO A 12 -65.00 -13.01 -1.84
C PRO A 12 -64.96 -14.48 -2.30
N PRO A 13 -64.65 -15.44 -1.39
CA PRO A 13 -64.57 -16.85 -1.73
C PRO A 13 -65.90 -17.36 -2.29
N PHE A 14 -65.83 -18.05 -3.44
CA PHE A 14 -67.01 -18.57 -4.14
C PHE A 14 -67.45 -19.87 -3.47
N THR A 15 -68.53 -19.83 -2.70
CA THR A 15 -69.15 -21.03 -2.14
C THR A 15 -70.23 -21.55 -3.08
N ALA A 16 -70.41 -22.88 -3.09
CA ALA A 16 -71.48 -23.54 -3.83
C ALA A 16 -72.86 -22.95 -3.53
N HIS A 17 -73.09 -22.62 -2.25
CA HIS A 17 -74.34 -22.00 -1.79
C HIS A 17 -74.57 -20.64 -2.45
N HIS A 18 -73.56 -19.77 -2.51
CA HIS A 18 -73.68 -18.45 -3.11
C HIS A 18 -73.93 -18.52 -4.62
N LEU A 19 -73.34 -19.50 -5.32
CA LEU A 19 -73.56 -19.69 -6.75
C LEU A 19 -74.97 -20.21 -7.04
N ALA A 20 -75.47 -21.15 -6.23
CA ALA A 20 -76.81 -21.71 -6.33
C ALA A 20 -77.92 -20.74 -5.89
N GLU A 21 -77.67 -19.90 -4.89
CA GLU A 21 -78.59 -18.89 -4.39
C GLU A 21 -78.79 -17.75 -5.38
N VAL A 22 -77.70 -17.29 -6.02
CA VAL A 22 -77.74 -16.19 -7.01
C VAL A 22 -78.58 -16.53 -8.25
N VAL A 23 -78.65 -17.80 -8.63
CA VAL A 23 -79.52 -18.28 -9.73
C VAL A 23 -80.81 -18.92 -9.23
N GLU A 24 -81.08 -18.84 -7.93
CA GLU A 24 -82.22 -19.45 -7.25
C GLU A 24 -82.43 -20.92 -7.67
N ALA A 25 -81.32 -21.67 -7.77
CA ALA A 25 -81.26 -23.01 -8.37
C ALA A 25 -82.30 -23.99 -7.80
N GLY A 26 -82.59 -23.91 -6.49
CA GLY A 26 -83.61 -24.75 -5.86
C GLY A 26 -85.04 -24.38 -6.26
N ARG A 27 -85.35 -23.07 -6.34
CA ARG A 27 -86.68 -22.57 -6.73
C ARG A 27 -86.94 -22.82 -8.22
N HIS A 28 -85.96 -22.50 -9.05
CA HIS A 28 -86.01 -22.71 -10.49
C HIS A 28 -86.02 -24.21 -10.83
N GLY A 29 -85.21 -25.04 -10.15
CA GLY A 29 -85.24 -26.49 -10.35
C GLY A 29 -86.59 -27.14 -10.01
N ALA A 30 -87.25 -26.68 -8.94
CA ALA A 30 -88.60 -27.16 -8.59
C ALA A 30 -89.68 -26.69 -9.58
N ALA A 31 -89.59 -25.45 -10.08
CA ALA A 31 -90.50 -24.92 -11.09
C ALA A 31 -90.31 -25.59 -12.47
N ASP A 32 -89.06 -25.73 -12.91
CA ASP A 32 -88.69 -26.40 -14.16
C ASP A 32 -89.13 -27.87 -14.14
N ALA A 33 -89.13 -28.53 -12.97
CA ALA A 33 -89.65 -29.89 -12.81
C ALA A 33 -91.16 -30.01 -13.05
N LEU A 34 -91.94 -29.06 -12.53
CA LEU A 34 -93.40 -28.98 -12.70
C LEU A 34 -93.78 -28.71 -14.17
N GLU A 35 -92.96 -27.96 -14.90
CA GLU A 35 -93.18 -27.65 -16.32
C GLU A 35 -92.55 -28.69 -17.28
N ASN A 36 -91.97 -29.77 -16.74
CA ASN A 36 -91.22 -30.80 -17.47
C ASN A 36 -90.12 -30.23 -18.38
N GLN A 37 -89.48 -29.15 -17.93
CA GLN A 37 -88.34 -28.52 -18.58
C GLN A 37 -87.05 -28.88 -17.82
N PRO A 38 -85.93 -29.16 -18.50
CA PRO A 38 -85.85 -29.56 -19.90
C PRO A 38 -86.42 -30.96 -20.12
N ALA A 39 -86.91 -31.25 -21.34
CA ALA A 39 -87.44 -32.56 -21.68
C ALA A 39 -86.40 -33.67 -21.42
N PRO A 40 -86.80 -34.90 -21.01
CA PRO A 40 -85.87 -35.99 -20.64
C PRO A 40 -84.84 -36.38 -21.73
N SER A 41 -85.13 -36.06 -22.99
CA SER A 41 -84.27 -36.31 -24.16
C SER A 41 -83.56 -35.05 -24.70
N SER A 42 -83.68 -33.90 -24.03
CA SER A 42 -83.04 -32.67 -24.47
C SER A 42 -81.56 -32.69 -24.15
N ALA A 43 -80.72 -32.49 -25.17
CA ALA A 43 -79.30 -32.23 -25.02
C ALA A 43 -78.99 -30.72 -24.81
N VAL A 44 -80.03 -29.87 -24.84
CA VAL A 44 -79.90 -28.42 -24.68
C VAL A 44 -80.07 -28.05 -23.22
N PRO A 45 -79.12 -27.27 -22.64
CA PRO A 45 -79.22 -26.83 -21.25
C PRO A 45 -80.43 -25.93 -21.00
N SER A 46 -80.99 -26.00 -19.80
CA SER A 46 -82.13 -25.17 -19.40
C SER A 46 -81.76 -23.69 -19.30
N GLN A 47 -82.76 -22.80 -19.24
CA GLN A 47 -82.52 -21.37 -19.06
C GLN A 47 -81.75 -21.08 -17.76
N THR A 48 -82.06 -21.80 -16.68
CA THR A 48 -81.38 -21.72 -15.37
C THR A 48 -79.93 -22.20 -15.48
N GLU A 49 -79.65 -23.28 -16.21
CA GLU A 49 -78.30 -23.75 -16.49
C GLU A 49 -77.51 -22.75 -17.35
N MET A 50 -78.13 -22.14 -18.36
CA MET A 50 -77.52 -21.08 -19.16
C MET A 50 -77.16 -19.86 -18.31
N THR A 51 -78.04 -19.43 -17.39
CA THR A 51 -77.77 -18.32 -16.47
C THR A 51 -76.63 -18.65 -15.49
N LEU A 52 -76.59 -19.88 -14.96
CA LEU A 52 -75.50 -20.35 -14.10
C LEU A 52 -74.17 -20.37 -14.86
N LEU A 53 -74.15 -20.89 -16.09
CA LEU A 53 -72.96 -20.92 -16.94
C LEU A 53 -72.48 -19.50 -17.29
N ALA A 54 -73.40 -18.59 -17.64
CA ALA A 54 -73.06 -17.19 -17.89
C ALA A 54 -72.38 -16.54 -16.67
N ARG A 55 -72.90 -16.78 -15.46
CA ARG A 55 -72.31 -16.26 -14.23
C ARG A 55 -70.93 -16.85 -13.94
N VAL A 56 -70.73 -18.14 -14.20
CA VAL A 56 -69.42 -18.79 -14.06
C VAL A 56 -68.41 -18.22 -15.05
N ILE A 57 -68.82 -17.90 -16.28
CA ILE A 57 -67.98 -17.25 -17.29
C ILE A 57 -67.57 -15.84 -16.82
N GLU A 58 -68.49 -15.06 -16.24
CA GLU A 58 -68.18 -13.74 -15.68
C GLU A 58 -67.14 -13.84 -14.55
N LEU A 59 -67.34 -14.75 -13.59
CA LEU A 59 -66.43 -14.96 -12.47
C LEU A 59 -65.06 -15.47 -12.93
N PHE A 60 -65.03 -16.41 -13.88
CA PHE A 60 -63.79 -16.88 -14.50
C PHE A 60 -63.03 -15.73 -15.16
N THR A 61 -63.74 -14.87 -15.90
CA THR A 61 -63.15 -13.71 -16.58
C THR A 61 -62.60 -12.71 -15.56
N ALA A 62 -63.31 -12.47 -14.45
CA ALA A 62 -62.85 -11.60 -13.37
C ALA A 62 -61.60 -12.14 -12.68
N ILE A 63 -61.57 -13.43 -12.31
CA ILE A 63 -60.39 -14.09 -11.71
C ILE A 63 -59.19 -14.03 -12.66
N ARG A 64 -59.41 -14.27 -13.95
CA ARG A 64 -58.36 -14.18 -14.98
C ARG A 64 -57.84 -12.76 -15.12
N GLN A 65 -58.70 -11.74 -15.12
CA GLN A 65 -58.28 -10.34 -15.21
C GLN A 65 -57.48 -9.90 -13.98
N GLU A 66 -57.91 -10.29 -12.78
CA GLU A 66 -57.19 -10.02 -11.53
C GLU A 66 -55.79 -10.65 -11.55
N ALA A 67 -55.69 -11.95 -11.84
CA ALA A 67 -54.41 -12.65 -11.93
C ALA A 67 -53.50 -12.07 -13.02
N SER A 68 -54.07 -11.73 -14.19
CA SER A 68 -53.31 -11.09 -15.26
C SER A 68 -52.79 -9.72 -14.86
N ALA A 69 -53.58 -8.91 -14.14
CA ALA A 69 -53.16 -7.60 -13.67
C ALA A 69 -52.00 -7.71 -12.68
N THR A 70 -52.10 -8.63 -11.71
CA THR A 70 -51.04 -8.88 -10.72
C THR A 70 -49.75 -9.39 -11.36
N LEU A 71 -49.85 -10.41 -12.23
CA LEU A 71 -48.67 -10.98 -12.89
C LEU A 71 -48.00 -10.00 -13.86
N ASN A 72 -48.79 -9.21 -14.60
CA ASN A 72 -48.24 -8.16 -15.47
C ASN A 72 -47.54 -7.06 -14.66
N GLY A 73 -48.09 -6.68 -13.50
CA GLY A 73 -47.45 -5.74 -12.58
C GLY A 73 -46.11 -6.25 -12.06
N LEU A 74 -46.06 -7.50 -11.60
CA LEU A 74 -44.81 -8.14 -11.15
C LEU A 74 -43.79 -8.29 -12.29
N GLN A 75 -44.24 -8.63 -13.50
CA GLN A 75 -43.38 -8.72 -14.67
C GLN A 75 -42.77 -7.36 -15.05
N ALA A 76 -43.57 -6.29 -15.01
CA ALA A 76 -43.09 -4.93 -15.25
C ALA A 76 -42.08 -4.49 -14.18
N GLU A 77 -42.32 -4.83 -12.92
CA GLU A 77 -41.37 -4.56 -11.83
C GLU A 77 -40.05 -5.30 -12.03
N ILE A 78 -40.10 -6.60 -12.35
CA ILE A 78 -38.91 -7.41 -12.63
C ILE A 78 -38.13 -6.84 -13.83
N ALA A 79 -38.83 -6.46 -14.91
CA ALA A 79 -38.22 -5.88 -16.09
C ALA A 79 -37.52 -4.55 -15.78
N ALA A 80 -38.22 -3.63 -15.09
CA ALA A 80 -37.68 -2.33 -14.70
C ALA A 80 -36.47 -2.47 -13.75
N ARG A 81 -36.53 -3.40 -12.79
CA ARG A 81 -35.41 -3.68 -11.89
C ARG A 81 -34.22 -4.27 -12.64
N ARG A 82 -34.46 -5.22 -13.54
CA ARG A 82 -33.40 -5.81 -14.37
C ARG A 82 -32.75 -4.75 -15.26
N GLU A 83 -33.54 -3.84 -15.83
CA GLU A 83 -33.02 -2.73 -16.63
C GLU A 83 -32.20 -1.76 -15.77
N ALA A 84 -32.70 -1.35 -14.60
CA ALA A 84 -31.95 -0.52 -13.65
C ALA A 84 -30.67 -1.20 -13.13
N PHE A 85 -30.67 -2.53 -13.05
CA PHE A 85 -29.51 -3.36 -12.68
C PHE A 85 -28.53 -3.55 -13.84
N THR A 86 -29.00 -3.57 -15.09
CA THR A 86 -28.14 -3.80 -16.27
C THR A 86 -27.65 -2.50 -16.90
N GLN A 87 -28.37 -1.38 -16.68
CA GLN A 87 -27.94 -0.07 -17.13
C GLN A 87 -26.51 0.22 -16.67
N GLU A 88 -25.83 1.05 -17.46
CA GLU A 88 -24.41 1.48 -17.39
C GLU A 88 -23.83 1.73 -16.00
N ARG A 89 -24.65 1.83 -14.96
CA ARG A 89 -24.30 1.89 -13.55
C ARG A 89 -23.41 0.73 -13.08
N TYR A 90 -23.73 -0.53 -13.41
CA TYR A 90 -22.94 -1.68 -12.91
C TYR A 90 -21.62 -1.82 -13.65
N GLU A 91 -21.68 -1.87 -14.98
CA GLU A 91 -20.47 -1.91 -15.78
C GLU A 91 -19.61 -0.66 -15.56
N GLY A 92 -20.22 0.52 -15.41
CA GLY A 92 -19.55 1.77 -15.09
C GLY A 92 -18.87 1.71 -13.72
N ARG A 93 -19.51 1.13 -12.70
CA ARG A 93 -18.88 0.92 -11.38
C ARG A 93 -17.70 -0.03 -11.46
N ILE A 94 -17.83 -1.18 -12.14
CA ILE A 94 -16.73 -2.13 -12.33
C ILE A 94 -15.57 -1.45 -13.07
N ARG A 95 -15.85 -0.80 -14.21
CA ARG A 95 -14.85 -0.02 -14.97
C ARG A 95 -14.19 1.05 -14.10
N SER A 96 -14.94 1.72 -13.23
CA SER A 96 -14.39 2.74 -12.33
C SER A 96 -13.46 2.17 -11.25
N ILE A 97 -13.76 0.97 -10.73
CA ILE A 97 -12.93 0.25 -9.75
C ILE A 97 -11.64 -0.22 -10.43
N GLU A 98 -11.75 -0.85 -11.61
CA GLU A 98 -10.60 -1.27 -12.41
C GLU A 98 -9.71 -0.08 -12.81
N ALA A 99 -10.31 1.03 -13.25
CA ALA A 99 -9.58 2.24 -13.59
C ALA A 99 -8.86 2.82 -12.36
N SER A 100 -9.48 2.79 -11.18
CA SER A 100 -8.87 3.24 -9.93
C SER A 100 -7.68 2.34 -9.54
N MET A 101 -7.80 1.02 -9.67
CA MET A 101 -6.69 0.08 -9.44
C MET A 101 -5.54 0.31 -10.41
N ARG A 102 -5.82 0.48 -11.71
CA ARG A 102 -4.79 0.76 -12.72
C ARG A 102 -4.11 2.10 -12.47
N ALA A 103 -4.88 3.13 -12.09
CA ALA A 103 -4.33 4.44 -11.77
C ALA A 103 -3.39 4.38 -10.56
N LEU A 104 -3.78 3.65 -9.51
CA LEU A 104 -2.94 3.37 -8.34
C LEU A 104 -1.62 2.70 -8.72
N LEU A 105 -1.69 1.62 -9.49
CA LEU A 105 -0.51 0.89 -9.96
C LEU A 105 0.42 1.77 -10.81
N ASN A 106 -0.14 2.56 -11.73
CA ASN A 106 0.65 3.42 -12.60
C ASN A 106 1.26 4.60 -11.84
N ARG A 107 0.52 5.20 -10.89
CA ARG A 107 0.98 6.35 -10.09
C ARG A 107 2.18 5.98 -9.23
N HIS A 108 2.16 4.78 -8.65
CA HIS A 108 3.16 4.37 -7.64
C HIS A 108 4.21 3.39 -8.18
N GLY A 109 3.93 2.69 -9.28
CA GLY A 109 4.81 1.68 -9.84
C GLY A 109 6.08 2.26 -10.47
N GLY A 110 5.95 3.33 -11.28
CA GLY A 110 7.06 3.85 -12.07
C GLY A 110 8.22 4.41 -11.23
N GLU A 111 7.91 5.17 -10.18
CA GLU A 111 8.96 5.76 -9.31
C GLU A 111 9.67 4.69 -8.47
N LEU A 112 8.92 3.74 -7.91
CA LEU A 112 9.50 2.62 -7.18
C LEU A 112 10.35 1.74 -8.09
N GLU A 113 9.87 1.40 -9.27
CA GLU A 113 10.58 0.60 -10.27
C GLU A 113 11.91 1.27 -10.64
N GLN A 114 11.90 2.57 -10.90
CA GLN A 114 13.12 3.32 -11.21
C GLN A 114 14.12 3.29 -10.04
N ARG A 115 13.68 3.54 -8.80
CA ARG A 115 14.57 3.51 -7.63
C ARG A 115 15.14 2.12 -7.38
N VAL A 116 14.32 1.08 -7.55
CA VAL A 116 14.76 -0.33 -7.44
C VAL A 116 15.80 -0.63 -8.52
N TYR A 117 15.55 -0.22 -9.76
CA TYR A 117 16.50 -0.39 -10.86
C TYR A 117 17.84 0.27 -10.57
N ASP A 118 17.83 1.53 -10.10
CA ASP A 118 19.04 2.27 -9.75
C ASP A 118 19.80 1.63 -8.58
N ALA A 119 19.09 1.15 -7.56
CA ALA A 119 19.69 0.45 -6.43
C ALA A 119 20.33 -0.88 -6.85
N LEU A 120 19.66 -1.66 -7.71
CA LEU A 120 20.20 -2.91 -8.25
C LEU A 120 21.39 -2.67 -9.17
N LYS A 121 21.36 -1.61 -9.99
CA LYS A 121 22.52 -1.19 -10.80
C LYS A 121 23.71 -0.87 -9.90
N ALA A 122 23.51 -0.08 -8.86
CA ALA A 122 24.57 0.26 -7.90
C ALA A 122 25.10 -0.95 -7.11
N LYS A 123 24.21 -1.90 -6.78
CA LYS A 123 24.59 -3.17 -6.18
C LYS A 123 25.49 -3.98 -7.10
N ARG A 124 25.13 -4.12 -8.38
CA ARG A 124 25.96 -4.81 -9.39
C ARG A 124 27.33 -4.15 -9.56
N GLU A 125 27.37 -2.81 -9.62
CA GLU A 125 28.64 -2.07 -9.67
C GLU A 125 29.51 -2.32 -8.44
N TYR A 126 28.90 -2.40 -7.25
CA TYR A 126 29.59 -2.71 -5.99
C TYR A 126 30.11 -4.16 -5.95
N GLU A 127 29.30 -5.14 -6.35
CA GLU A 127 29.71 -6.55 -6.44
C GLU A 127 30.83 -6.76 -7.46
N TYR A 128 30.73 -6.10 -8.63
CA TYR A 128 31.78 -6.11 -9.64
C TYR A 128 33.08 -5.48 -9.12
N PHE A 129 32.98 -4.38 -8.38
CA PHE A 129 34.12 -3.77 -7.70
C PHE A 129 34.77 -4.76 -6.71
N ASN A 130 33.97 -5.44 -5.90
CA ASN A 130 34.46 -6.43 -4.93
C ASN A 130 35.14 -7.60 -5.63
N TYR A 131 34.58 -8.08 -6.74
CA TYR A 131 35.15 -9.16 -7.55
C TYR A 131 36.52 -8.78 -8.13
N ILE A 132 36.62 -7.65 -8.83
CA ILE A 132 37.90 -7.19 -9.44
C ILE A 132 38.98 -6.99 -8.37
N HIS A 133 38.60 -6.41 -7.23
CA HIS A 133 39.55 -6.05 -6.18
C HIS A 133 39.73 -7.11 -5.10
N LYS A 134 39.14 -8.31 -5.29
CA LYS A 134 39.21 -9.44 -4.36
C LYS A 134 38.81 -9.05 -2.92
N ARG A 135 37.72 -8.29 -2.78
CA ARG A 135 37.17 -7.89 -1.46
C ARG A 135 36.04 -8.85 -1.08
N THR A 136 36.12 -9.42 0.11
CA THR A 136 35.18 -10.44 0.60
C THR A 136 34.19 -9.91 1.63
N ALA A 137 34.48 -8.77 2.25
CA ALA A 137 33.66 -8.16 3.30
C ALA A 137 33.33 -6.71 2.97
N ASP A 138 32.23 -6.22 3.54
CA ASP A 138 31.81 -4.82 3.39
C ASP A 138 32.82 -3.87 4.07
N PRO A 139 33.04 -2.67 3.52
CA PRO A 139 33.94 -1.70 4.11
C PRO A 139 33.35 -1.16 5.41
N LYS A 140 34.19 -1.07 6.44
CA LYS A 140 33.90 -0.24 7.61
C LYS A 140 34.08 1.22 7.21
N VAL A 141 32.97 1.94 7.09
CA VAL A 141 32.96 3.37 6.79
C VAL A 141 32.60 4.12 8.07
N ASP A 142 33.54 4.90 8.58
CA ASP A 142 33.31 5.70 9.77
C ASP A 142 32.35 6.86 9.47
N LYS A 143 31.45 7.17 10.41
CA LYS A 143 30.65 8.39 10.30
C LYS A 143 31.55 9.61 10.39
N TRP A 144 31.22 10.66 9.63
CA TRP A 144 32.05 11.87 9.56
C TRP A 144 32.27 12.52 10.93
N GLN A 145 31.28 12.45 11.83
CA GLN A 145 31.38 12.92 13.22
C GLN A 145 32.51 12.21 14.00
N PHE A 146 32.68 10.89 13.83
CA PHE A 146 33.74 10.14 14.51
C PHE A 146 35.12 10.41 13.91
N ILE A 147 35.19 10.71 12.61
CA ILE A 147 36.44 11.14 11.97
C ILE A 147 36.88 12.49 12.54
N LEU A 148 35.94 13.45 12.62
CA LEU A 148 36.20 14.77 13.15
C LEU A 148 36.63 14.73 14.62
N LEU A 149 35.92 13.97 15.46
CA LEU A 149 36.26 13.81 16.87
C LEU A 149 37.70 13.28 17.05
N PHE A 150 38.07 12.26 16.27
CA PHE A 150 39.39 11.65 16.34
C PHE A 150 40.50 12.55 15.76
N LEU A 151 40.17 13.59 15.01
CA LEU A 151 41.12 14.60 14.54
C LEU A 151 41.28 15.74 15.55
N ILE A 152 40.16 16.20 16.12
CA ILE A 152 40.13 17.33 17.04
C ILE A 152 40.76 16.98 18.39
N VAL A 153 40.50 15.78 18.93
CA VAL A 153 41.03 15.41 20.26
C VAL A 153 42.57 15.36 20.27
N PRO A 154 43.26 14.70 19.32
CA PRO A 154 44.72 14.79 19.24
C PRO A 154 45.19 16.21 18.95
N LEU A 155 44.47 16.99 18.12
CA LEU A 155 44.82 18.38 17.82
C LEU A 155 44.84 19.24 19.08
N THR A 156 43.81 19.13 19.93
CA THR A 156 43.74 19.91 21.17
C THR A 156 44.80 19.47 22.16
N LEU A 157 45.00 18.16 22.34
CA LEU A 157 46.03 17.63 23.24
C LEU A 157 47.44 18.03 22.79
N GLU A 158 47.76 17.87 21.52
CA GLU A 158 49.05 18.24 20.95
C GLU A 158 49.27 19.75 21.03
N SER A 159 48.25 20.56 20.70
CA SER A 159 48.35 22.02 20.79
C SER A 159 48.54 22.52 22.22
N LEU A 160 47.93 21.86 23.22
CA LEU A 160 48.12 22.20 24.64
C LEU A 160 49.54 21.87 25.11
N LEU A 161 50.03 20.67 24.79
CA LEU A 161 51.38 20.22 25.15
C LEU A 161 52.45 21.09 24.46
N ASN A 162 52.32 21.27 23.15
CA ASN A 162 53.22 22.09 22.36
C ASN A 162 53.11 23.57 22.76
N GLY A 163 51.90 24.07 23.04
CA GLY A 163 51.67 25.45 23.43
C GLY A 163 52.36 25.81 24.73
N ASN A 164 52.30 24.91 25.72
CA ASN A 164 53.04 25.07 26.98
C ASN A 164 54.56 25.07 26.76
N PHE A 165 55.07 24.19 25.90
CA PHE A 165 56.50 24.12 25.59
C PHE A 165 57.00 25.31 24.76
N PHE A 166 56.18 25.90 23.90
CA PHE A 166 56.51 27.11 23.14
C PHE A 166 56.28 28.39 23.93
N ALA A 167 55.40 28.39 24.95
CA ALA A 167 55.18 29.55 25.80
C ALA A 167 56.45 29.97 26.56
N GLU A 168 57.28 29.01 26.95
CA GLU A 168 58.59 29.25 27.57
C GLU A 168 59.63 29.83 26.59
N ALA A 169 59.45 29.58 25.29
CA ALA A 169 60.38 29.96 24.23
C ALA A 169 59.94 31.24 23.48
N SER A 170 58.70 31.71 23.67
CA SER A 170 58.10 32.79 22.90
C SER A 170 58.10 34.12 23.68
N GLU A 171 58.49 35.22 23.02
CA GLU A 171 58.44 36.57 23.60
C GLU A 171 57.02 37.01 23.99
N PHE A 172 56.00 36.55 23.25
CA PHE A 172 54.58 36.80 23.53
C PHE A 172 53.99 35.83 24.58
N GLY A 173 54.83 35.07 25.28
CA GLY A 173 54.44 34.11 26.30
C GLY A 173 53.41 33.08 25.81
N LEU A 174 52.39 32.82 26.63
CA LEU A 174 51.38 31.78 26.39
C LEU A 174 50.57 31.99 25.10
N VAL A 175 50.28 33.25 24.74
CA VAL A 175 49.46 33.56 23.56
C VAL A 175 50.22 33.25 22.26
N GLY A 176 51.48 33.67 22.17
CA GLY A 176 52.34 33.35 21.02
C GLY A 176 52.61 31.85 20.89
N GLY A 177 52.97 31.21 22.02
CA GLY A 177 53.23 29.77 22.06
C GLY A 177 52.03 28.92 21.66
N ALA A 178 50.82 29.28 22.13
CA ALA A 178 49.59 28.60 21.75
C ALA A 178 49.26 28.75 20.25
N ALA A 179 49.42 29.95 19.68
CA ALA A 179 49.16 30.18 18.26
C ALA A 179 50.10 29.35 17.37
N THR A 180 51.39 29.32 17.68
CA THR A 180 52.38 28.51 16.96
C THR A 180 52.11 27.01 17.12
N ALA A 181 51.75 26.57 18.32
CA ALA A 181 51.45 25.17 18.61
C ALA A 181 50.24 24.63 17.83
N VAL A 182 49.18 25.43 17.69
CA VAL A 182 47.99 25.02 16.93
C VAL A 182 48.33 24.79 15.45
N ILE A 183 49.11 25.69 14.85
CA ILE A 183 49.51 25.58 13.43
C ILE A 183 50.36 24.32 13.22
N ILE A 184 51.34 24.10 14.10
CA ILE A 184 52.24 22.95 14.02
C ILE A 184 51.46 21.64 14.17
N SER A 185 50.57 21.56 15.18
CA SER A 185 49.75 20.37 15.44
C SER A 185 48.80 20.10 14.27
N ALA A 186 48.19 21.13 13.69
CA ALA A 186 47.31 20.99 12.54
C ALA A 186 48.06 20.44 11.30
N LEU A 187 49.27 20.94 11.03
CA LEU A 187 50.11 20.44 9.94
C LEU A 187 50.55 18.99 10.18
N ASN A 188 50.97 18.67 11.41
CA ASN A 188 51.43 17.33 11.78
C ASN A 188 50.32 16.29 11.61
N ILE A 189 49.12 16.62 12.11
CA ILE A 189 47.91 15.80 11.96
C ILE A 189 47.50 15.67 10.49
N ALA A 190 47.56 16.76 9.71
CA ALA A 190 47.23 16.72 8.28
C ALA A 190 48.19 15.79 7.51
N LEU A 191 49.50 15.89 7.76
CA LEU A 191 50.50 15.02 7.15
C LEU A 191 50.28 13.55 7.53
N GLY A 192 50.08 13.26 8.82
CA GLY A 192 49.75 11.92 9.30
C GLY A 192 48.49 11.38 8.62
N PHE A 193 47.40 12.15 8.62
CA PHE A 193 46.15 11.76 7.97
C PHE A 193 46.32 11.49 6.47
N LEU A 194 47.09 12.30 5.74
CA LEU A 194 47.38 12.11 4.32
C LEU A 194 48.16 10.82 4.04
N VAL A 195 49.14 10.47 4.88
CA VAL A 195 49.87 9.19 4.81
C VAL A 195 48.89 8.02 4.84
N GLY A 196 47.98 8.03 5.82
CA GLY A 196 46.96 7.00 5.99
C GLY A 196 45.95 6.96 4.85
N LEU A 197 45.46 8.13 4.43
CA LEU A 197 44.41 8.27 3.42
C LEU A 197 44.84 7.82 2.03
N GLY A 198 46.07 8.16 1.66
CA GLY A 198 46.62 7.94 0.32
C GLY A 198 47.52 6.71 0.28
N PRO A 199 48.85 6.89 0.32
CA PRO A 199 49.81 5.87 -0.07
C PRO A 199 49.74 4.60 0.78
N ALA A 200 49.41 4.69 2.08
CA ALA A 200 49.26 3.51 2.93
C ALA A 200 48.21 2.51 2.40
N ARG A 201 47.09 3.00 1.86
CA ARG A 201 46.03 2.15 1.27
C ARG A 201 46.46 1.54 -0.07
N TYR A 202 47.20 2.30 -0.88
CA TYR A 202 47.65 1.82 -2.20
C TYR A 202 48.80 0.83 -2.12
N CYS A 203 49.55 0.78 -1.01
CA CYS A 203 50.53 -0.28 -0.76
C CYS A 203 49.90 -1.68 -0.67
N GLN A 204 48.62 -1.77 -0.30
CA GLN A 204 47.87 -3.03 -0.19
C GLN A 204 46.92 -3.27 -1.39
N HIS A 205 47.06 -2.49 -2.46
CA HIS A 205 46.19 -2.59 -3.62
C HIS A 205 46.44 -3.90 -4.38
N VAL A 206 45.39 -4.50 -4.97
CA VAL A 206 45.50 -5.81 -5.66
C VAL A 206 46.44 -5.76 -6.89
N ARG A 207 46.60 -4.58 -7.48
CA ARG A 207 47.45 -4.32 -8.64
C ARG A 207 48.82 -3.84 -8.16
N ALA A 208 49.85 -4.64 -8.40
CA ALA A 208 51.24 -4.32 -8.02
C ALA A 208 51.78 -3.03 -8.67
N THR A 209 51.19 -2.57 -9.78
CA THR A 209 51.55 -1.29 -10.41
C THR A 209 51.38 -0.09 -9.47
N HIS A 210 50.42 -0.14 -8.55
CA HIS A 210 50.25 0.94 -7.57
C HIS A 210 51.35 0.96 -6.52
N LEU A 211 52.00 -0.18 -6.25
CA LEU A 211 53.08 -0.27 -5.27
C LEU A 211 54.30 0.57 -5.67
N PHE A 212 54.60 0.67 -6.97
CA PHE A 212 55.75 1.41 -7.50
C PHE A 212 55.75 2.90 -7.14
N TRP A 213 54.57 3.52 -7.05
CA TRP A 213 54.46 4.92 -6.63
C TRP A 213 54.02 5.06 -5.17
N ALA A 214 53.18 4.14 -4.68
CA ALA A 214 52.64 4.22 -3.32
C ALA A 214 53.71 3.99 -2.26
N LEU A 215 54.65 3.05 -2.49
CA LEU A 215 55.71 2.77 -1.52
C LEU A 215 56.70 3.94 -1.38
N PRO A 216 57.25 4.53 -2.46
CA PRO A 216 58.08 5.73 -2.34
C PRO A 216 57.32 6.92 -1.72
N ALA A 217 56.05 7.12 -2.07
CA ALA A 217 55.24 8.18 -1.48
C ALA A 217 54.97 7.94 0.03
N TYR A 218 54.72 6.70 0.43
CA TYR A 218 54.54 6.31 1.83
C TYR A 218 55.80 6.59 2.64
N VAL A 219 56.95 6.09 2.17
CA VAL A 219 58.24 6.30 2.83
C VAL A 219 58.62 7.78 2.84
N GLY A 220 58.45 8.49 1.73
CA GLY A 220 58.76 9.90 1.61
C GLY A 220 57.94 10.78 2.56
N LEU A 221 56.64 10.50 2.72
CA LEU A 221 55.82 11.22 3.68
C LEU A 221 56.15 10.88 5.14
N ILE A 222 56.53 9.64 5.46
CA ILE A 222 57.02 9.30 6.80
C ILE A 222 58.29 10.08 7.11
N ILE A 223 59.25 10.12 6.18
CA ILE A 223 60.47 10.93 6.32
C ILE A 223 60.11 12.40 6.50
N LEU A 224 59.16 12.92 5.72
CA LEU A 224 58.70 14.31 5.85
C LEU A 224 58.11 14.59 7.24
N ILE A 225 57.30 13.69 7.80
CA ILE A 225 56.73 13.83 9.15
C ILE A 225 57.84 13.85 10.20
N VAL A 226 58.81 12.94 10.11
CA VAL A 226 59.94 12.89 11.06
C VAL A 226 60.78 14.16 10.95
N MET A 227 61.12 14.58 9.73
CA MET A 227 61.89 15.80 9.50
C MET A 227 61.14 17.06 9.93
N PHE A 228 59.82 17.10 9.75
CA PHE A 228 58.97 18.18 10.24
C PHE A 228 59.03 18.26 11.77
N ASN A 229 58.83 17.14 12.47
CA ASN A 229 58.88 17.11 13.93
C ASN A 229 60.29 17.46 14.47
N LEU A 230 61.36 16.98 13.82
CA LEU A 230 62.73 17.40 14.15
C LEU A 230 62.93 18.91 13.94
N ALA A 231 62.44 19.47 12.83
CA ALA A 231 62.50 20.91 12.56
C ALA A 231 61.79 21.72 13.66
N VAL A 232 60.64 21.24 14.15
CA VAL A 232 59.91 21.87 15.24
C VAL A 232 60.73 21.85 16.55
N GLY A 233 61.38 20.72 16.87
CA GLY A 233 62.27 20.62 18.03
C GLY A 233 63.45 21.59 17.95
N HIS A 234 64.13 21.64 16.81
CA HIS A 234 65.23 22.59 16.54
C HIS A 234 64.76 24.05 16.59
N TYR A 235 63.56 24.34 16.09
CA TYR A 235 62.97 25.67 16.15
C TYR A 235 62.73 26.12 17.58
N ARG A 236 62.23 25.23 18.46
CA ARG A 236 62.06 25.54 19.88
C ARG A 236 63.39 25.85 20.57
N GLU A 237 64.43 25.04 20.37
CA GLU A 237 65.76 25.31 20.96
C GLU A 237 66.36 26.62 20.46
N MET A 238 66.14 26.93 19.18
CA MET A 238 66.54 28.21 18.59
C MET A 238 65.87 29.40 19.27
N LEU A 239 64.55 29.33 19.49
CA LEU A 239 63.80 30.38 20.17
C LEU A 239 64.26 30.59 21.62
N ILE A 240 64.65 29.52 22.32
CA ILE A 240 65.21 29.60 23.68
C ILE A 240 66.59 30.26 23.67
N ALA A 241 67.45 29.90 22.72
CA ALA A 241 68.80 30.44 22.61
C ALA A 241 68.82 31.89 22.05
N THR A 242 67.87 32.23 21.18
CA THR A 242 67.75 33.54 20.54
C THR A 242 66.27 33.81 20.24
N PRO A 243 65.59 34.65 21.04
CA PRO A 243 64.16 34.92 20.89
C PRO A 243 63.73 35.47 19.52
N ASP A 244 64.62 36.21 18.84
CA ASP A 244 64.44 36.73 17.47
C ASP A 244 64.79 35.74 16.34
N ALA A 245 65.01 34.46 16.67
CA ALA A 245 65.40 33.45 15.69
C ALA A 245 64.35 33.30 14.58
N ARG A 246 64.77 33.54 13.32
CA ARG A 246 63.90 33.35 12.16
C ARG A 246 63.74 31.86 11.86
N SER A 247 62.51 31.43 11.58
CA SER A 247 62.18 30.04 11.21
C SER A 247 63.01 29.46 10.06
N LEU A 248 63.50 30.31 9.13
CA LEU A 248 64.38 29.90 8.03
C LEU A 248 65.77 29.41 8.49
N GLN A 249 66.23 29.77 9.68
CA GLN A 249 67.53 29.36 10.22
C GLN A 249 67.52 27.92 10.77
N VAL A 250 66.36 27.28 10.85
CA VAL A 250 66.21 25.87 11.27
C VAL A 250 66.75 24.93 10.20
N LEU A 251 66.61 25.29 8.92
CA LEU A 251 66.91 24.40 7.79
C LEU A 251 68.40 24.02 7.68
N PRO A 252 69.37 24.95 7.86
CA PRO A 252 70.79 24.62 7.90
C PRO A 252 71.15 23.67 9.06
N ARG A 253 70.64 23.92 10.28
CA ARG A 253 70.91 23.05 11.45
C ARG A 253 70.35 21.65 11.28
N LEU A 254 69.13 21.56 10.76
CA LEU A 254 68.48 20.28 10.46
C LEU A 254 69.26 19.47 9.41
N ARG A 255 69.92 20.15 8.46
CA ARG A 255 70.77 19.50 7.44
C ARG A 255 72.11 19.02 8.00
N GLU A 256 72.74 19.81 8.87
CA GLU A 256 74.06 19.49 9.44
C GLU A 256 73.99 18.46 10.56
N SER A 257 72.96 18.54 11.42
CA SER A 257 72.83 17.69 12.61
C SER A 257 71.35 17.41 12.97
N PRO A 258 70.63 16.60 12.15
CA PRO A 258 69.19 16.42 12.27
C PRO A 258 68.73 15.92 13.64
N PHE A 259 69.50 15.05 14.28
CA PHE A 259 69.16 14.42 15.56
C PHE A 259 69.78 15.12 16.79
N ALA A 260 70.49 16.24 16.60
CA ALA A 260 71.12 16.97 17.68
C ALA A 260 70.11 17.87 18.42
N ILE A 261 69.23 17.25 19.20
CA ILE A 261 68.30 17.94 20.10
C ILE A 261 68.85 17.78 21.52
N ALA A 262 69.27 18.87 22.13
CA ALA A 262 69.96 18.86 23.43
C ALA A 262 68.99 18.93 24.61
N GLU A 263 67.82 19.52 24.44
CA GLU A 263 66.85 19.74 25.51
C GLU A 263 65.77 18.65 25.56
N LEU A 264 65.53 18.10 26.75
CA LEU A 264 64.55 17.03 26.96
C LEU A 264 63.12 17.43 26.52
N LYS A 265 62.73 18.69 26.76
CA LYS A 265 61.40 19.20 26.36
C LYS A 265 61.25 19.26 24.83
N SER A 266 62.30 19.67 24.12
CA SER A 266 62.32 19.66 22.64
C SER A 266 62.26 18.23 22.10
N ALA A 267 62.99 17.29 22.70
CA ALA A 267 62.94 15.88 22.32
C ALA A 267 61.55 15.26 22.57
N ALA A 268 60.92 15.58 23.70
CA ALA A 268 59.56 15.15 24.01
C ALA A 268 58.55 15.66 22.97
N LEU A 269 58.71 16.90 22.51
CA LEU A 269 57.86 17.52 21.50
C LEU A 269 57.92 16.77 20.17
N VAL A 270 59.13 16.36 19.73
CA VAL A 270 59.31 15.52 18.54
C VAL A 270 58.61 14.16 18.67
N ILE A 271 58.78 13.50 19.82
CA ILE A 271 58.21 12.16 20.07
C ILE A 271 56.67 12.23 20.08
N ILE A 272 56.11 13.19 20.82
CA ILE A 272 54.66 13.39 20.92
C ILE A 272 54.08 13.68 19.53
N GLY A 273 54.73 14.55 18.76
CA GLY A 273 54.30 14.85 17.40
C GLY A 273 54.34 13.63 16.48
N CYS A 274 55.40 12.81 16.53
CA CYS A 274 55.43 11.54 15.78
C CYS A 274 54.29 10.58 16.18
N ILE A 275 53.96 10.49 17.47
CA ILE A 275 52.84 9.65 17.96
C ILE A 275 51.50 10.19 17.43
N VAL A 276 51.27 11.50 17.51
CA VAL A 276 50.02 12.10 17.03
C VAL A 276 49.86 11.95 15.52
N ALA A 277 50.94 12.15 14.75
CA ALA A 277 50.95 11.89 13.31
C ALA A 277 50.64 10.42 12.98
N PHE A 278 51.18 9.47 13.75
CA PHE A 278 50.87 8.05 13.61
C PHE A 278 49.40 7.75 13.89
N VAL A 279 48.84 8.29 14.97
CA VAL A 279 47.41 8.16 15.31
C VAL A 279 46.53 8.75 14.20
N ALA A 280 46.87 9.92 13.68
CA ALA A 280 46.20 10.54 12.54
C ALA A 280 46.30 9.67 11.27
N ALA A 281 47.42 9.00 11.03
CA ALA A 281 47.61 8.08 9.91
C ALA A 281 46.74 6.82 10.04
N VAL A 282 46.66 6.22 11.22
CA VAL A 282 45.74 5.07 11.46
C VAL A 282 44.30 5.48 11.15
N LYS A 283 43.88 6.68 11.58
CA LYS A 283 42.54 7.17 11.29
C LYS A 283 42.33 7.50 9.81
N GLY A 284 43.31 8.15 9.19
CA GLY A 284 43.32 8.42 7.75
C GLY A 284 43.16 7.13 6.94
N TYR A 285 43.79 6.05 7.37
CA TYR A 285 43.69 4.74 6.73
C TYR A 285 42.27 4.13 6.83
N SER A 286 41.58 4.22 7.97
CA SER A 286 40.24 3.62 8.14
C SER A 286 39.07 4.52 7.69
N ALA A 287 39.26 5.84 7.62
CA ALA A 287 38.19 6.83 7.49
C ALA A 287 37.17 6.58 6.35
N PHE A 288 37.61 6.05 5.21
CA PHE A 288 36.75 5.82 4.04
C PHE A 288 36.76 4.36 3.59
N GLY A 289 37.03 3.45 4.53
CA GLY A 289 37.35 2.06 4.26
C GLY A 289 38.84 1.87 3.94
N SER A 290 39.34 0.68 4.25
CA SER A 290 40.77 0.32 4.09
C SER A 290 41.23 0.24 2.64
N TYR A 291 40.31 0.09 1.68
CA TYR A 291 40.62 -0.07 0.27
C TYR A 291 40.15 1.15 -0.56
N PRO A 292 41.00 1.73 -1.43
CA PRO A 292 40.63 2.90 -2.23
C PRO A 292 39.37 2.67 -3.06
N GLY A 293 38.38 3.55 -2.96
CA GLY A 293 37.13 3.47 -3.74
C GLY A 293 36.08 2.47 -3.23
N HIS A 294 36.44 1.57 -2.32
CA HIS A 294 35.51 0.54 -1.80
C HIS A 294 34.40 1.14 -0.96
N GLY A 295 34.75 2.02 0.00
CA GLY A 295 33.77 2.71 0.84
C GLY A 295 32.82 3.62 0.06
N SER A 296 33.29 4.23 -1.04
CA SER A 296 32.43 5.08 -1.87
C SER A 296 31.44 4.26 -2.70
N ALA A 297 31.86 3.12 -3.26
CA ALA A 297 30.98 2.21 -3.97
C ALA A 297 29.90 1.64 -3.03
N TYR A 298 30.30 1.19 -1.83
CA TYR A 298 29.37 0.72 -0.80
C TYR A 298 28.39 1.82 -0.38
N LYS A 299 28.88 3.04 -0.10
CA LYS A 299 28.02 4.18 0.28
C LYS A 299 27.00 4.52 -0.81
N ARG A 300 27.40 4.54 -2.09
CA ARG A 300 26.47 4.80 -3.21
C ARG A 300 25.39 3.74 -3.31
N TRP A 301 25.73 2.45 -3.13
CA TRP A 301 24.75 1.37 -3.10
C TRP A 301 23.79 1.53 -1.91
N ARG A 302 24.32 1.70 -0.70
CA ARG A 302 23.52 1.88 0.53
C ARG A 302 22.56 3.06 0.44
N GLN A 303 23.01 4.22 -0.05
CA GLN A 303 22.16 5.39 -0.21
C GLN A 303 20.99 5.15 -1.17
N ARG A 304 21.23 4.46 -2.29
CA ARG A 304 20.15 4.12 -3.23
C ARG A 304 19.18 3.08 -2.65
N TRP A 305 19.71 2.12 -1.89
CA TRP A 305 18.87 1.14 -1.20
C TRP A 305 18.00 1.79 -0.12
N GLU A 306 18.55 2.70 0.67
CA GLU A 306 17.81 3.49 1.66
C GLU A 306 16.70 4.31 0.99
N ALA A 307 16.95 4.87 -0.21
CA ALA A 307 15.92 5.57 -0.99
C ALA A 307 14.78 4.66 -1.48
N VAL A 308 15.04 3.37 -1.71
CA VAL A 308 14.01 2.36 -2.02
C VAL A 308 13.20 2.03 -0.78
N GLU A 309 13.87 1.81 0.36
CA GLU A 309 13.18 1.53 1.63
C GLU A 309 12.29 2.69 2.06
N GLU A 310 12.75 3.93 1.88
CA GLU A 310 11.97 5.13 2.18
C GLU A 310 10.77 5.27 1.22
N GLU A 311 10.96 5.03 -0.08
CA GLU A 311 9.83 5.08 -1.02
C GLU A 311 8.81 3.99 -0.71
N ARG A 312 9.27 2.77 -0.42
CA ARG A 312 8.38 1.69 0.00
C ARG A 312 7.57 2.07 1.23
N ARG A 313 8.20 2.64 2.26
CA ARG A 313 7.51 3.08 3.48
C ARG A 313 6.50 4.19 3.17
N ARG A 314 6.87 5.16 2.33
CA ARG A 314 5.96 6.22 1.88
C ARG A 314 4.76 5.67 1.12
N LEU A 315 5.00 4.70 0.23
CA LEU A 315 3.95 4.01 -0.53
C LEU A 315 3.03 3.20 0.38
N ASP A 316 3.57 2.47 1.35
CA ASP A 316 2.76 1.73 2.32
C ASP A 316 1.79 2.68 3.06
N VAL A 317 2.25 3.86 3.46
CA VAL A 317 1.41 4.89 4.11
C VAL A 317 0.40 5.52 3.14
N ALA A 318 0.81 5.83 1.91
CA ALA A 318 -0.04 6.49 0.92
C ALA A 318 -1.11 5.56 0.34
N LEU A 319 -0.78 4.28 0.11
CA LEU A 319 -1.66 3.29 -0.48
C LEU A 319 -2.74 2.81 0.49
N LEU A 320 -2.46 2.80 1.79
CA LEU A 320 -3.38 2.29 2.81
C LEU A 320 -4.78 2.93 2.75
N PRO A 321 -4.94 4.27 2.80
CA PRO A 321 -6.25 4.90 2.70
C PRO A 321 -6.90 4.71 1.32
N GLU A 322 -6.12 4.68 0.24
CA GLU A 322 -6.66 4.47 -1.11
C GLU A 322 -7.20 3.03 -1.29
N LEU A 323 -6.50 2.03 -0.73
CA LEU A 323 -6.93 0.63 -0.71
C LEU A 323 -8.15 0.43 0.19
N GLU A 324 -8.22 1.11 1.33
CA GLU A 324 -9.41 1.12 2.19
C GLU A 324 -10.63 1.73 1.50
N ALA A 325 -10.45 2.85 0.80
CA ALA A 325 -11.51 3.48 0.00
C ALA A 325 -11.97 2.58 -1.17
N LEU A 326 -11.04 1.87 -1.80
CA LEU A 326 -11.36 0.91 -2.84
C LEU A 326 -12.13 -0.30 -2.28
N ARG A 327 -11.69 -0.81 -1.13
CA ARG A 327 -12.35 -1.90 -0.42
C ARG A 327 -13.78 -1.50 -0.03
N SER A 328 -13.98 -0.32 0.55
CA SER A 328 -15.32 0.15 0.92
C SER A 328 -16.24 0.31 -0.29
N ARG A 329 -15.72 0.77 -1.43
CA ARG A 329 -16.47 0.81 -2.71
C ARG A 329 -16.88 -0.58 -3.19
N ILE A 330 -15.99 -1.57 -3.08
CA ILE A 330 -16.27 -2.97 -3.43
C ILE A 330 -17.31 -3.57 -2.48
N ASP A 331 -17.18 -3.35 -1.18
CA ASP A 331 -18.10 -3.88 -0.18
C ASP A 331 -19.49 -3.26 -0.32
N GLY A 332 -19.58 -1.93 -0.49
CA GLY A 332 -20.84 -1.27 -0.81
C GLY A 332 -21.47 -1.75 -2.13
N PHE A 333 -20.66 -2.09 -3.13
CA PHE A 333 -21.15 -2.72 -4.36
C PHE A 333 -21.72 -4.11 -4.13
N LYS A 334 -21.05 -4.96 -3.35
CA LYS A 334 -21.56 -6.28 -2.98
C LYS A 334 -22.88 -6.20 -2.23
N GLU A 335 -23.01 -5.25 -1.31
CA GLU A 335 -24.26 -5.02 -0.59
C GLU A 335 -25.39 -4.58 -1.50
N ASP A 336 -25.13 -3.68 -2.46
CA ASP A 336 -26.11 -3.28 -3.47
C ASP A 336 -26.59 -4.50 -4.30
N CYS A 337 -25.67 -5.34 -4.76
CA CYS A 337 -25.99 -6.58 -5.47
C CYS A 337 -26.87 -7.50 -4.61
N ALA A 338 -26.51 -7.71 -3.35
CA ALA A 338 -27.25 -8.58 -2.44
C ALA A 338 -28.67 -8.05 -2.17
N ARG A 339 -28.82 -6.74 -2.00
CA ARG A 339 -30.13 -6.07 -1.85
C ARG A 339 -31.01 -6.28 -3.08
N GLU A 340 -30.49 -6.05 -4.28
CA GLU A 340 -31.27 -6.23 -5.51
C GLU A 340 -31.60 -7.70 -5.79
N SER A 341 -30.66 -8.62 -5.53
CA SER A 341 -30.95 -10.06 -5.62
C SER A 341 -32.08 -10.48 -4.68
N SER A 342 -32.08 -9.99 -3.45
CA SER A 342 -33.14 -10.31 -2.46
C SER A 342 -34.51 -9.77 -2.90
N ARG A 343 -34.54 -8.57 -3.49
CA ARG A 343 -35.77 -7.96 -4.03
C ARG A 343 -36.32 -8.75 -5.21
N LEU A 344 -35.46 -9.17 -6.15
CA LEU A 344 -35.88 -10.02 -7.27
C LEU A 344 -36.42 -11.38 -6.80
N GLN A 345 -35.81 -11.97 -5.77
CA GLN A 345 -36.32 -13.19 -5.15
C GLN A 345 -37.71 -12.96 -4.54
N ALA A 346 -37.95 -11.83 -3.88
CA ALA A 346 -39.26 -11.47 -3.34
C ALA A 346 -40.32 -11.29 -4.45
N SER A 347 -39.99 -10.57 -5.54
CA SER A 347 -40.91 -10.43 -6.68
C SER A 347 -41.22 -11.78 -7.34
N ARG A 348 -40.24 -12.68 -7.43
CA ARG A 348 -40.43 -14.04 -7.93
C ARG A 348 -41.36 -14.85 -7.01
N ALA A 349 -41.13 -14.81 -5.70
CA ALA A 349 -41.99 -15.50 -4.73
C ALA A 349 -43.44 -14.98 -4.81
N GLY A 350 -43.63 -13.66 -4.93
CA GLY A 350 -44.96 -13.07 -5.14
C GLY A 350 -45.63 -13.52 -6.45
N ALA A 351 -44.85 -13.76 -7.52
CA ALA A 351 -45.38 -14.29 -8.77
C ALA A 351 -45.79 -15.77 -8.65
N GLU A 352 -45.03 -16.57 -7.91
CA GLU A 352 -45.37 -17.96 -7.59
C GLU A 352 -46.65 -18.00 -6.74
N GLU A 353 -46.76 -17.18 -5.70
CA GLU A 353 -47.95 -17.05 -4.86
C GLU A 353 -49.20 -16.61 -5.65
N ALA A 354 -49.06 -15.63 -6.56
CA ALA A 354 -50.16 -15.20 -7.41
C ALA A 354 -50.65 -16.32 -8.36
N ARG A 355 -49.73 -17.15 -8.87
CA ARG A 355 -50.09 -18.32 -9.71
C ARG A 355 -50.82 -19.39 -8.90
N ASP A 356 -50.36 -19.67 -7.69
CA ASP A 356 -51.00 -20.65 -6.81
C ASP A 356 -52.39 -20.19 -6.37
N LEU A 357 -52.54 -18.90 -6.03
CA LEU A 357 -53.84 -18.30 -5.71
C LEU A 357 -54.81 -18.37 -6.90
N TYR A 358 -54.34 -18.09 -8.12
CA TYR A 358 -55.14 -18.24 -9.34
C TYR A 358 -55.60 -19.69 -9.54
N ALA A 359 -54.70 -20.66 -9.40
CA ALA A 359 -55.02 -22.08 -9.52
C ALA A 359 -56.04 -22.53 -8.45
N ALA A 360 -55.86 -22.08 -7.20
CA ALA A 360 -56.78 -22.36 -6.11
C ALA A 360 -58.18 -21.77 -6.35
N ARG A 361 -58.27 -20.49 -6.77
CA ARG A 361 -59.54 -19.84 -7.10
C ARG A 361 -60.26 -20.50 -8.28
N LEU A 362 -59.51 -20.94 -9.28
CA LEU A 362 -60.07 -21.69 -10.40
C LEU A 362 -60.63 -23.06 -9.95
N GLY A 363 -59.94 -23.75 -9.05
CA GLY A 363 -60.41 -24.99 -8.43
C GLY A 363 -61.70 -24.78 -7.62
N GLN A 364 -61.75 -23.72 -6.80
CA GLN A 364 -62.95 -23.35 -6.03
C GLN A 364 -64.14 -23.04 -6.94
N LEU A 365 -63.94 -22.27 -8.02
CA LEU A 365 -65.00 -21.97 -8.98
C LEU A 365 -65.53 -23.23 -9.68
N ARG A 366 -64.66 -24.18 -10.04
CA ARG A 366 -65.06 -25.47 -10.62
C ARG A 366 -65.92 -26.28 -9.64
N ALA A 367 -65.44 -26.44 -8.40
CA ALA A 367 -66.17 -27.15 -7.36
C ALA A 367 -67.54 -26.50 -7.05
N ALA A 368 -67.59 -25.16 -6.97
CA ALA A 368 -68.83 -24.42 -6.76
C ALA A 368 -69.83 -24.57 -7.92
N LYS A 369 -69.35 -24.55 -9.17
CA LYS A 369 -70.17 -24.81 -10.37
C LYS A 369 -70.73 -26.24 -10.34
N ASP A 370 -69.89 -27.24 -10.09
CA ASP A 370 -70.33 -28.65 -10.07
C ASP A 370 -71.38 -28.88 -8.96
N ALA A 371 -71.18 -28.30 -7.78
CA ALA A 371 -72.15 -28.40 -6.68
C ALA A 371 -73.47 -27.66 -6.96
N ALA A 372 -73.43 -26.47 -7.59
CA ALA A 372 -74.65 -25.75 -7.96
C ALA A 372 -75.47 -26.49 -9.04
N LEU A 373 -74.80 -27.12 -10.02
CA LEU A 373 -75.45 -27.99 -11.00
C LEU A 373 -76.08 -29.23 -10.34
N MET A 374 -75.39 -29.86 -9.38
CA MET A 374 -75.97 -30.98 -8.62
C MET A 374 -77.19 -30.55 -7.82
N GLN A 375 -77.18 -29.37 -7.20
CA GLN A 375 -78.33 -28.85 -6.44
C GLN A 375 -79.52 -28.56 -7.35
N TYR A 376 -79.28 -27.98 -8.54
CA TYR A 376 -80.32 -27.78 -9.54
C TYR A 376 -80.92 -29.11 -10.02
N GLY A 377 -80.08 -30.07 -10.47
CA GLY A 377 -80.54 -31.39 -10.94
C GLY A 377 -81.20 -32.24 -9.85
N GLY A 378 -80.69 -32.16 -8.62
CA GLY A 378 -81.27 -32.82 -7.44
C GLY A 378 -82.61 -32.23 -7.01
N SER A 379 -82.96 -31.01 -7.43
CA SER A 379 -84.27 -30.40 -7.20
C SER A 379 -85.30 -30.82 -8.27
N ILE A 380 -84.85 -31.25 -9.45
CA ILE A 380 -85.70 -31.73 -10.55
C ILE A 380 -86.15 -33.19 -10.34
N SER A 381 -85.22 -34.06 -9.91
CA SER A 381 -85.44 -35.51 -9.78
C SER A 381 -86.59 -35.90 -8.83
N PRO A 382 -86.68 -35.39 -7.59
CA PRO A 382 -87.77 -35.74 -6.67
C PRO A 382 -89.11 -35.13 -7.10
N ALA A 383 -89.13 -33.93 -7.69
CA ALA A 383 -90.35 -33.24 -8.11
C ALA A 383 -91.04 -33.93 -9.32
N ARG A 384 -90.28 -34.65 -10.16
CA ARG A 384 -90.84 -35.50 -11.24
C ARG A 384 -91.34 -36.86 -10.77
N SER A 385 -91.00 -37.28 -9.55
CA SER A 385 -91.43 -38.56 -8.97
C SER A 385 -92.71 -38.46 -8.14
N SER A 386 -93.22 -37.24 -7.96
CA SER A 386 -94.40 -36.90 -7.17
C SER A 386 -95.68 -36.66 -8.00
N ASP A 387 -95.60 -36.82 -9.32
CA ASP A 387 -96.73 -36.93 -10.26
C ASP A 387 -96.72 -38.33 -10.89
#